data_AF-A0A962IBY0-F1
#
_entry.id   AF-A0A962IBY0-F1
#
_cell.length_a   1.000
_cell.length_b   1.000
_cell.length_c   1.000
_cell.angle_alpha   90.00
_cell.angle_beta   90.00
_cell.angle_gamma   90.00
#
_symmetry.space_group_name_H-M   'P 1'
#
loop_
_entity.id
_entity.type
_entity.pdbx_description
1 polymer ?
#
loop_
_entity_poly.entity_id
_entity_poly.type
_entity_poly.pdbx_seq_one_letter_code
_entity_poly.pdbx_strand_id
1 'polypeptide(L)'
;MWPDADKAGADYAEDVVAAATAAGAASVAVLRLDRLRDLRGDDLPEGWGAADALAEDLDRAPLAALLIDPEALEQRQAQRSRSGRDQPKRAGVARLPFIHVAPYDAQGRRAGVHYVPRSRDRDSGEHVDGAPEWICSPLKVEALTRDHAGGEWGRLLVFPDRDGLEHRWAMPAAMLAKDGAEVREVLLSQGLEITADPAKRRRLVEFIQSAEPAQFARCVTRAGWHGDSFVMPDRTIGPDQGEVLVFQSAAPGDHKLGESGNLAGWREQVSAPCAGNTRLITALSAAFAAPCLQLTGLEGGGLHYRGPSSCGKSTAEAVVASVYGPA
;
A
#
# COMPACT_ATOMS: atom_id res chain seq x y z
N MET A 1 -12.88 -9.66 -21.72
CA MET A 1 -14.17 -9.29 -22.34
C MET A 1 -14.95 -8.38 -21.42
N TRP A 2 -15.80 -7.53 -22.00
CA TRP A 2 -16.59 -6.53 -21.31
C TRP A 2 -18.07 -6.79 -21.63
N PRO A 3 -18.85 -7.36 -20.70
CA PRO A 3 -20.28 -7.57 -20.92
C PRO A 3 -21.04 -6.25 -20.85
N ASP A 4 -22.11 -6.13 -21.63
CA ASP A 4 -23.06 -5.04 -21.46
C ASP A 4 -23.80 -5.19 -20.12
N ALA A 5 -24.19 -4.07 -19.51
CA ALA A 5 -24.83 -4.01 -18.19
C ALA A 5 -26.31 -4.44 -18.22
N ASP A 6 -26.56 -5.63 -18.75
CA ASP A 6 -27.85 -6.30 -18.76
C ASP A 6 -27.68 -7.83 -18.67
N LYS A 7 -28.81 -8.54 -18.61
CA LYS A 7 -28.81 -10.00 -18.52
C LYS A 7 -28.23 -10.67 -19.78
N ALA A 8 -28.50 -10.13 -20.96
CA ALA A 8 -28.04 -10.71 -22.21
C ALA A 8 -26.51 -10.58 -22.36
N GLY A 9 -25.94 -9.46 -21.93
CA GLY A 9 -24.50 -9.23 -21.85
C GLY A 9 -23.80 -10.18 -20.87
N ALA A 10 -24.43 -10.44 -19.72
CA ALA A 10 -23.93 -11.43 -18.75
C ALA A 10 -23.95 -12.86 -19.31
N ASP A 11 -25.08 -13.29 -19.88
CA ASP A 11 -25.23 -14.63 -20.49
C ASP A 11 -24.23 -14.81 -21.66
N TYR A 12 -24.05 -13.79 -22.50
CA TYR A 12 -23.05 -13.79 -23.57
C TYR A 12 -21.62 -13.92 -23.04
N ALA A 13 -21.30 -13.29 -21.91
CA ALA A 13 -19.97 -13.41 -21.32
C ALA A 13 -19.68 -14.81 -20.80
N GLU A 14 -20.66 -15.47 -20.18
CA GLU A 14 -20.51 -16.86 -19.75
C GLU A 14 -20.27 -17.79 -20.94
N ASP A 15 -21.01 -17.63 -22.03
CA ASP A 15 -20.86 -18.44 -23.25
C ASP A 15 -19.48 -18.26 -23.91
N VAL A 16 -19.00 -17.02 -24.00
CA VAL A 16 -17.68 -16.73 -24.59
C VAL A 16 -16.55 -17.25 -23.71
N VAL A 17 -16.67 -17.16 -22.38
CA VAL A 17 -15.69 -17.77 -21.46
C VAL A 17 -15.64 -19.28 -21.68
N ALA A 18 -16.80 -19.95 -21.70
CA ALA A 18 -16.88 -21.39 -21.93
C ALA A 18 -16.27 -21.81 -23.28
N ALA A 19 -16.56 -21.07 -24.35
CA ALA A 19 -16.03 -21.33 -25.68
C ALA A 19 -14.51 -21.08 -25.77
N ALA A 20 -14.01 -20.00 -25.16
CA ALA A 20 -12.59 -19.67 -25.17
C ALA A 20 -11.75 -20.67 -24.35
N THR A 21 -12.25 -21.11 -23.19
CA THR A 21 -11.61 -22.17 -22.40
C THR A 21 -11.62 -23.49 -23.17
N ALA A 22 -12.73 -23.86 -23.82
CA ALA A 22 -12.80 -25.08 -24.65
C ALA A 22 -11.85 -25.04 -25.86
N ALA A 23 -11.56 -23.85 -26.39
CA ALA A 23 -10.61 -23.65 -27.48
C ALA A 23 -9.13 -23.63 -27.03
N GLY A 24 -8.85 -23.77 -25.72
CA GLY A 24 -7.50 -23.80 -25.16
C GLY A 24 -6.89 -22.42 -24.92
N ALA A 25 -7.70 -21.39 -24.68
CA ALA A 25 -7.17 -20.09 -24.27
C ALA A 25 -6.38 -20.20 -22.96
N ALA A 26 -5.16 -19.64 -22.94
CA ALA A 26 -4.28 -19.66 -21.77
C ALA A 26 -4.80 -18.80 -20.61
N SER A 27 -5.65 -17.81 -20.90
CA SER A 27 -6.42 -17.06 -19.92
C SER A 27 -7.60 -16.37 -20.59
N VAL A 28 -8.67 -16.18 -19.84
CA VAL A 28 -9.83 -15.39 -20.25
C VAL A 28 -10.15 -14.47 -19.10
N ALA A 29 -10.30 -13.17 -19.35
CA ALA A 29 -10.64 -12.22 -18.29
C ALA A 29 -12.00 -11.58 -18.55
N VAL A 30 -12.84 -11.43 -17.53
CA VAL A 30 -14.14 -10.74 -17.63
C VAL A 30 -14.14 -9.51 -16.74
N LEU A 31 -14.64 -8.39 -17.25
CA LEU A 31 -14.76 -7.15 -16.49
C LEU A 31 -15.90 -7.24 -15.47
N ARG A 32 -15.60 -6.85 -14.23
CA ARG A 32 -16.57 -6.82 -13.13
C ARG A 32 -17.41 -5.54 -13.17
N LEU A 33 -18.60 -5.63 -13.76
CA LEU A 33 -19.54 -4.51 -13.84
C LEU A 33 -19.98 -3.99 -12.47
N ASP A 34 -20.08 -4.85 -11.46
CA ASP A 34 -20.40 -4.45 -10.08
C ASP A 34 -19.29 -3.57 -9.46
N ARG A 35 -18.03 -3.87 -9.77
CA ARG A 35 -16.87 -3.09 -9.31
C ARG A 35 -16.63 -1.85 -10.16
N LEU A 36 -16.98 -1.93 -11.44
CA LEU A 36 -16.97 -0.79 -12.34
C LEU A 36 -17.99 0.26 -11.91
N ARG A 37 -19.17 -0.17 -11.45
CA ARG A 37 -20.15 0.71 -10.79
C ARG A 37 -19.54 1.41 -9.58
N ASP A 38 -18.85 0.69 -8.70
CA ASP A 38 -18.21 1.27 -7.52
C ASP A 38 -17.17 2.35 -7.91
N LEU A 39 -16.43 2.12 -9.01
CA LEU A 39 -15.45 3.06 -9.55
C LEU A 39 -16.09 4.30 -10.20
N ARG A 40 -17.18 4.10 -10.96
CA ARG A 40 -17.92 5.17 -11.63
C ARG A 40 -18.68 6.06 -10.63
N GLY A 41 -19.04 5.52 -9.47
CA GLY A 41 -19.77 6.24 -8.42
C GLY A 41 -21.28 6.35 -8.66
N ASP A 42 -21.78 5.85 -9.80
CA ASP A 42 -23.19 5.84 -10.22
C ASP A 42 -23.56 4.48 -10.84
N ASP A 43 -24.84 4.08 -10.73
CA ASP A 43 -25.37 2.87 -11.35
C ASP A 43 -25.15 2.86 -12.87
N LEU A 44 -24.83 1.68 -13.42
CA LEU A 44 -24.67 1.47 -14.85
C LEU A 44 -26.06 1.39 -15.51
N PRO A 45 -26.38 2.25 -16.50
CA PRO A 45 -27.61 2.13 -17.27
C PRO A 45 -27.74 0.74 -17.93
N GLU A 46 -28.98 0.29 -18.15
CA GLU A 46 -29.23 -0.94 -18.88
C GLU A 46 -28.62 -0.86 -20.29
N GLY A 47 -27.84 -1.89 -20.67
CA GLY A 47 -27.12 -1.93 -21.94
C GLY A 47 -25.82 -1.11 -21.99
N TRP A 48 -25.41 -0.49 -20.88
CA TRP A 48 -24.14 0.26 -20.81
C TRP A 48 -22.95 -0.68 -20.96
N GLY A 49 -22.04 -0.38 -21.87
CA GLY A 49 -20.93 -1.27 -22.23
C GLY A 49 -19.61 -0.53 -22.50
N ALA A 50 -18.69 -1.23 -23.16
CA ALA A 50 -17.35 -0.70 -23.45
C ALA A 50 -17.36 0.56 -24.33
N ALA A 51 -18.36 0.68 -25.22
CA ALA A 51 -18.51 1.84 -26.09
C ALA A 51 -18.91 3.10 -25.31
N ASP A 52 -19.79 2.96 -24.32
CA ASP A 52 -20.21 4.04 -23.44
C ASP A 52 -19.08 4.47 -22.52
N ALA A 53 -18.33 3.50 -21.97
CA ALA A 53 -17.14 3.78 -21.16
C ALA A 53 -16.08 4.60 -21.92
N LEU A 54 -15.93 4.34 -23.22
CA LEU A 54 -15.03 5.11 -24.09
C LEU A 54 -15.57 6.52 -24.36
N ALA A 55 -16.89 6.67 -24.51
CA ALA A 55 -17.53 7.97 -24.70
C ALA A 55 -17.51 8.85 -23.43
N GLU A 56 -17.55 8.23 -22.26
CA GLU A 56 -17.46 8.88 -20.94
C GLU A 56 -16.00 9.21 -20.50
N ASP A 57 -14.99 8.91 -21.34
CA ASP A 57 -13.56 9.09 -21.06
C ASP A 57 -13.12 8.49 -19.72
N LEU A 58 -13.64 7.30 -19.40
CA LEU A 58 -13.34 6.61 -18.15
C LEU A 58 -11.84 6.26 -18.10
N ASP A 59 -11.18 6.63 -16.99
CA ASP A 59 -9.75 6.35 -16.80
C ASP A 59 -9.46 4.85 -16.96
N ARG A 60 -8.49 4.54 -17.83
CA ARG A 60 -8.12 3.18 -18.21
C ARG A 60 -7.22 2.51 -17.18
N ALA A 61 -6.51 3.28 -16.36
CA ALA A 61 -5.61 2.75 -15.34
C ALA A 61 -6.31 1.80 -14.34
N PRO A 62 -7.49 2.14 -13.77
CA PRO A 62 -8.19 1.26 -12.83
C PRO A 62 -8.92 0.07 -13.50
N LEU A 63 -9.17 0.08 -14.80
CA LEU A 63 -9.93 -0.98 -15.50
C LEU A 63 -9.23 -2.34 -15.46
N ALA A 64 -7.89 -2.37 -15.46
CA ALA A 64 -7.12 -3.61 -15.38
C ALA A 64 -7.38 -4.37 -14.06
N ALA A 65 -7.59 -3.66 -12.95
CA ALA A 65 -7.88 -4.24 -11.64
C ALA A 65 -9.30 -4.82 -11.52
N LEU A 66 -10.18 -4.51 -12.48
CA LEU A 66 -11.57 -4.98 -12.52
C LEU A 66 -11.72 -6.27 -13.34
N LEU A 67 -10.65 -6.74 -13.97
CA LEU A 67 -10.61 -7.98 -14.73
C LEU A 67 -10.41 -9.17 -13.79
N ILE A 68 -11.26 -10.20 -13.93
CA ILE A 68 -11.11 -11.46 -13.18
C ILE A 68 -10.72 -12.59 -14.12
N ASP A 69 -9.75 -13.39 -13.67
CA ASP A 69 -9.46 -14.73 -14.18
C ASP A 69 -10.42 -15.77 -13.56
N PRO A 70 -11.30 -16.42 -14.35
CA PRO A 70 -12.25 -17.43 -13.90
C PRO A 70 -11.60 -18.62 -13.18
N GLU A 71 -10.39 -19.03 -13.54
CA GLU A 71 -9.73 -20.22 -12.94
C GLU A 71 -9.39 -20.00 -11.46
N ALA A 72 -9.09 -18.76 -11.07
CA ALA A 72 -8.82 -18.39 -9.68
C ALA A 72 -10.08 -18.49 -8.79
N LEU A 73 -11.27 -18.48 -9.38
CA LEU A 73 -12.55 -18.54 -8.68
C LEU A 73 -12.96 -19.98 -8.37
N GLU A 74 -12.76 -20.92 -9.30
CA GLU A 74 -13.07 -22.34 -9.11
C GLU A 74 -12.22 -22.95 -7.98
N GLN A 75 -10.93 -22.60 -7.92
CA GLN A 75 -10.04 -23.07 -6.84
C GLN A 75 -10.46 -22.54 -5.46
N ARG A 76 -10.93 -21.28 -5.38
CA ARG A 76 -11.44 -20.67 -4.15
C ARG A 76 -12.80 -21.23 -3.71
N GLN A 77 -13.66 -21.59 -4.67
CA GLN A 77 -14.94 -22.23 -4.39
C GLN A 77 -14.80 -23.70 -3.98
N ALA A 78 -13.86 -24.43 -4.57
CA ALA A 78 -13.49 -25.79 -4.17
C ALA A 78 -12.91 -25.85 -2.75
N GLN A 79 -12.18 -24.81 -2.32
CA GLN A 79 -11.72 -24.67 -0.93
C GLN A 79 -12.85 -24.31 0.04
N ARG A 80 -13.82 -23.48 -0.37
CA ARG A 80 -14.98 -23.13 0.46
C ARG A 80 -15.95 -24.30 0.65
N SER A 81 -16.15 -25.14 -0.36
CA SER A 81 -17.06 -26.30 -0.30
C SER A 81 -16.50 -27.45 0.57
N ARG A 82 -15.20 -27.47 0.86
CA ARG A 82 -14.59 -28.40 1.85
C ARG A 82 -14.75 -27.95 3.31
N SER A 83 -15.14 -26.71 3.55
CA SER A 83 -15.36 -26.12 4.87
C SER A 83 -16.86 -25.99 5.17
N GLY A 84 -17.57 -27.11 5.15
CA GLY A 84 -19.00 -27.16 5.49
C GLY A 84 -19.24 -27.06 7.00
N ARG A 85 -19.43 -25.85 7.52
CA ARG A 85 -20.20 -25.58 8.75
C ARG A 85 -20.99 -24.29 8.59
N ASP A 86 -22.28 -24.36 8.94
CA ASP A 86 -23.31 -23.33 8.98
C ASP A 86 -22.90 -21.90 8.61
N GLN A 87 -23.47 -21.39 7.52
CA GLN A 87 -23.50 -19.95 7.28
C GLN A 87 -24.49 -19.31 8.28
N PRO A 88 -24.03 -18.44 9.20
CA PRO A 88 -24.98 -17.59 9.90
C PRO A 88 -25.61 -16.62 8.89
N LYS A 89 -26.92 -16.40 9.04
CA LYS A 89 -27.69 -15.37 8.32
C LYS A 89 -26.91 -14.06 8.33
N ARG A 90 -26.70 -13.46 7.14
CA ARG A 90 -26.05 -12.15 6.96
C ARG A 90 -26.73 -11.11 7.86
N ALA A 91 -26.11 -10.80 8.99
CA ALA A 91 -26.39 -9.58 9.73
C ALA A 91 -25.94 -8.40 8.87
N GLY A 92 -26.74 -7.34 8.78
CA GLY A 92 -26.40 -6.13 8.04
C GLY A 92 -25.01 -5.63 8.44
N VAL A 93 -24.22 -5.20 7.45
CA VAL A 93 -22.86 -4.70 7.67
C VAL A 93 -22.90 -3.60 8.71
N ALA A 94 -22.41 -3.89 9.92
CA ALA A 94 -22.38 -2.93 11.00
C ALA A 94 -21.44 -1.79 10.59
N ARG A 95 -22.00 -0.59 10.34
CA ARG A 95 -21.18 0.62 10.12
C ARG A 95 -20.23 0.78 11.30
N LEU A 96 -18.93 0.73 11.01
CA LEU A 96 -17.87 0.97 11.98
C LEU A 96 -18.08 2.35 12.65
N PRO A 97 -17.86 2.48 13.96
CA PRO A 97 -18.11 3.71 14.70
C PRO A 97 -16.98 4.74 14.51
N PHE A 98 -16.38 4.78 13.32
CA PHE A 98 -15.27 5.67 13.00
C PHE A 98 -15.56 6.45 11.74
N ILE A 99 -15.24 7.75 11.76
CA ILE A 99 -15.39 8.64 10.62
C ILE A 99 -14.10 9.40 10.35
N HIS A 100 -13.82 9.67 9.08
CA HIS A 100 -12.74 10.55 8.66
C HIS A 100 -13.29 11.95 8.44
N VAL A 101 -12.68 12.93 9.09
CA VAL A 101 -13.01 14.35 8.94
C VAL A 101 -11.92 15.02 8.11
N ALA A 102 -12.30 15.60 6.98
CA ALA A 102 -11.41 16.33 6.09
C ALA A 102 -10.98 17.69 6.70
N PRO A 103 -9.89 18.32 6.20
CA PRO A 103 -9.35 19.56 6.77
C PRO A 103 -10.24 20.81 6.72
N TYR A 104 -11.42 20.73 6.10
CA TYR A 104 -12.35 21.85 5.90
C TYR A 104 -13.80 21.39 5.96
N ASP A 105 -14.14 20.57 6.95
CA ASP A 105 -15.53 20.17 7.07
C ASP A 105 -16.43 21.38 7.40
N ALA A 106 -17.69 21.30 6.96
CA ALA A 106 -18.63 22.41 7.13
C ALA A 106 -18.98 22.68 8.61
N GLN A 107 -18.56 21.80 9.52
CA GLN A 107 -18.82 21.86 10.95
C GLN A 107 -17.61 22.38 11.76
N GLY A 108 -16.49 22.72 11.11
CA GLY A 108 -15.27 23.24 11.77
C GLY A 108 -14.59 22.23 12.71
N ARG A 109 -14.82 20.93 12.54
CA ARG A 109 -14.19 19.87 13.33
C ARG A 109 -12.74 19.71 12.90
N ARG A 110 -11.90 19.36 13.87
CA ARG A 110 -10.48 19.05 13.63
C ARG A 110 -10.36 17.88 12.66
N ALA A 111 -9.48 18.03 11.66
CA ALA A 111 -9.18 16.99 10.69
C ALA A 111 -8.68 15.70 11.37
N GLY A 112 -9.04 14.56 10.79
CA GLY A 112 -8.52 13.26 11.20
C GLY A 112 -9.58 12.23 11.53
N VAL A 113 -9.22 11.25 12.35
CA VAL A 113 -10.09 10.13 12.71
C VAL A 113 -10.87 10.47 13.96
N HIS A 114 -12.20 10.30 13.90
CA HIS A 114 -13.10 10.47 15.04
C HIS A 114 -13.85 9.18 15.34
N TYR A 115 -14.09 8.94 16.62
CA TYR A 115 -14.96 7.87 17.10
C TYR A 115 -16.36 8.42 17.38
N VAL A 116 -17.41 7.74 16.90
CA VAL A 116 -18.81 8.12 17.13
C VAL A 116 -19.41 7.14 18.13
N PRO A 117 -19.54 7.51 19.43
CA PRO A 117 -20.12 6.63 20.42
C PRO A 117 -21.59 6.35 20.09
N ARG A 118 -22.01 5.09 20.16
CA ARG A 118 -23.43 4.74 20.06
C ARG A 118 -24.01 4.51 21.44
N SER A 119 -25.05 5.24 21.78
CA SER A 119 -25.88 4.98 22.96
C SER A 119 -27.23 4.42 22.51
N ARG A 120 -27.82 3.58 23.35
CA ARG A 120 -29.20 3.14 23.13
C ARG A 120 -30.11 4.08 23.89
N ASP A 121 -31.02 4.72 23.17
CA ASP A 121 -32.09 5.51 23.77
C ASP A 121 -32.97 4.58 24.61
N ARG A 122 -33.23 4.97 25.86
CA ARG A 122 -34.00 4.14 26.81
C ARG A 122 -35.49 4.13 26.48
N ASP A 123 -36.00 5.13 25.78
CA ASP A 123 -37.43 5.30 25.51
C ASP A 123 -37.83 4.73 24.15
N SER A 124 -37.02 4.94 23.10
CA SER A 124 -37.29 4.41 21.76
C SER A 124 -36.61 3.06 21.49
N GLY A 125 -35.59 2.70 22.28
CA GLY A 125 -34.77 1.51 22.05
C GLY A 125 -33.85 1.61 20.83
N GLU A 126 -33.86 2.74 20.12
CA GLU A 126 -33.03 3.03 18.95
C GLU A 126 -31.60 3.37 19.36
N HIS A 127 -30.65 3.13 18.45
CA HIS A 127 -29.26 3.53 18.64
C HIS A 127 -29.09 4.96 18.14
N VAL A 128 -28.68 5.85 19.04
CA VAL A 128 -28.39 7.25 18.72
C VAL A 128 -26.88 7.43 18.70
N ASP A 129 -26.39 8.02 17.62
CA ASP A 129 -25.00 8.42 17.48
C ASP A 129 -24.75 9.65 18.38
N GLY A 130 -23.75 9.56 19.25
CA GLY A 130 -23.31 10.65 20.12
C GLY A 130 -22.34 11.60 19.43
N ALA A 131 -21.85 12.58 20.18
CA ALA A 131 -20.91 13.56 19.66
C ALA A 131 -19.59 12.89 19.21
N PRO A 132 -19.10 13.18 17.98
CA PRO A 132 -17.83 12.64 17.50
C PRO A 132 -16.65 13.04 18.40
N GLU A 133 -15.82 12.07 18.75
CA GLU A 133 -14.64 12.23 19.59
C GLU A 133 -13.37 12.14 18.76
N TRP A 134 -12.55 13.20 18.74
CA TRP A 134 -11.29 13.21 18.00
C TRP A 134 -10.27 12.22 18.61
N ILE A 135 -9.72 11.34 17.77
CA ILE A 135 -8.79 10.28 18.16
C ILE A 135 -7.37 10.59 17.71
N CYS A 136 -7.17 10.90 16.43
CA CYS A 136 -5.87 11.25 15.87
C CYS A 136 -5.99 12.15 14.64
N SER A 137 -4.87 12.73 14.21
CA SER A 137 -4.75 13.40 12.91
C SER A 137 -5.02 12.40 11.76
N PRO A 138 -5.16 12.85 10.50
CA PRO A 138 -5.51 11.97 9.38
C PRO A 138 -4.64 10.71 9.32
N LEU A 139 -5.29 9.55 9.41
CA LEU A 139 -4.66 8.24 9.34
C LEU A 139 -5.54 7.33 8.50
N LYS A 140 -4.98 6.76 7.44
CA LYS A 140 -5.66 5.82 6.53
C LYS A 140 -5.05 4.43 6.69
N VAL A 141 -5.91 3.41 6.72
CA VAL A 141 -5.49 2.02 6.57
C VAL A 141 -5.71 1.66 5.10
N GLU A 142 -4.62 1.64 4.32
CA GLU A 142 -4.71 1.53 2.87
C GLU A 142 -4.79 0.08 2.39
N ALA A 143 -4.08 -0.84 3.05
CA ALA A 143 -4.05 -2.25 2.67
C ALA A 143 -3.85 -3.16 3.89
N LEU A 144 -4.29 -4.42 3.77
CA LEU A 144 -3.82 -5.50 4.63
C LEU A 144 -2.47 -5.99 4.14
N THR A 145 -1.51 -6.18 5.05
CA THR A 145 -0.18 -6.66 4.68
C THR A 145 0.05 -8.11 5.09
N ARG A 146 0.91 -8.81 4.34
CA ARG A 146 1.37 -10.17 4.64
C ARG A 146 2.72 -10.45 3.98
N ASP A 147 3.48 -11.40 4.50
CA ASP A 147 4.72 -11.84 3.85
C ASP A 147 4.45 -12.79 2.65
N HIS A 148 5.54 -13.26 2.00
CA HIS A 148 5.47 -14.24 0.90
C HIS A 148 4.91 -15.60 1.32
N ALA A 149 5.05 -15.99 2.59
CA ALA A 149 4.53 -17.25 3.12
C ALA A 149 3.04 -17.17 3.50
N GLY A 150 2.43 -15.97 3.40
CA GLY A 150 1.06 -15.72 3.86
C GLY A 150 0.94 -15.58 5.38
N GLY A 151 2.06 -15.39 6.07
CA GLY A 151 2.18 -15.07 7.50
C GLY A 151 2.46 -13.59 7.74
N GLU A 152 2.88 -13.27 8.98
CA GLU A 152 3.27 -11.92 9.41
C GLU A 152 2.29 -10.82 8.98
N TRP A 153 1.00 -11.06 9.26
CA TRP A 153 -0.06 -10.15 8.86
C TRP A 153 0.07 -8.80 9.54
N GLY A 154 -0.33 -7.75 8.83
CA GLY A 154 -0.26 -6.38 9.29
C GLY A 154 -1.21 -5.47 8.54
N ARG A 155 -0.98 -4.16 8.68
CA ARG A 155 -1.78 -3.11 8.07
C ARG A 155 -0.86 -2.02 7.55
N LEU A 156 -1.11 -1.57 6.32
CA LEU A 156 -0.40 -0.44 5.73
C LEU A 156 -1.09 0.85 6.20
N LEU A 157 -0.41 1.56 7.09
CA LEU A 157 -0.84 2.83 7.64
C LEU A 157 -0.24 3.96 6.80
N VAL A 158 -1.08 4.91 6.39
CA VAL A 158 -0.67 6.08 5.62
C VAL A 158 -1.19 7.35 6.30
N PHE A 159 -0.30 8.29 6.59
CA PHE A 159 -0.66 9.52 7.29
C PHE A 159 0.34 10.65 6.99
N PRO A 160 -0.12 11.90 6.88
CA PRO A 160 0.76 13.06 6.86
C PRO A 160 1.22 13.42 8.27
N ASP A 161 2.47 13.88 8.38
CA ASP A 161 2.94 14.57 9.58
C ASP A 161 2.53 16.07 9.58
N ARG A 162 3.02 16.82 10.57
CA ARG A 162 2.74 18.27 10.70
C ARG A 162 3.35 19.12 9.59
N ASP A 163 4.43 18.66 8.98
CA ASP A 163 5.10 19.33 7.88
C ASP A 163 4.46 18.94 6.53
N GLY A 164 3.47 18.04 6.55
CA GLY A 164 2.73 17.56 5.38
C GLY A 164 3.44 16.43 4.62
N LEU A 165 4.53 15.88 5.17
CA LEU A 165 5.20 14.73 4.60
C LEU A 165 4.35 13.48 4.85
N GLU A 166 4.02 12.75 3.79
CA GLU A 166 3.30 11.48 3.90
C GLU A 166 4.25 10.38 4.40
N HIS A 167 3.85 9.74 5.50
CA HIS A 167 4.49 8.55 6.03
C HIS A 167 3.67 7.31 5.65
N ARG A 168 4.38 6.25 5.24
CA ARG A 168 3.80 4.94 4.93
C ARG A 168 4.46 3.90 5.81
N TRP A 169 3.68 3.18 6.61
CA TRP A 169 4.20 2.17 7.52
C TRP A 169 3.40 0.87 7.45
N ALA A 170 4.07 -0.21 7.04
CA ALA A 170 3.56 -1.57 7.19
C ALA A 170 3.66 -2.01 8.66
N MET A 171 2.63 -1.70 9.45
CA MET A 171 2.55 -2.01 10.87
C MET A 171 2.25 -3.51 11.07
N PRO A 172 3.10 -4.28 11.78
CA PRO A 172 2.82 -5.66 12.12
C PRO A 172 1.59 -5.79 13.05
N ALA A 173 0.66 -6.69 12.73
CA ALA A 173 -0.52 -6.90 13.58
C ALA A 173 -0.17 -7.43 14.98
N ALA A 174 1.00 -8.08 15.14
CA ALA A 174 1.52 -8.53 16.42
C ALA A 174 1.69 -7.38 17.44
N MET A 175 1.96 -6.15 16.99
CA MET A 175 2.07 -4.97 17.87
C MET A 175 0.73 -4.59 18.51
N LEU A 176 -0.39 -5.09 17.97
CA LEU A 176 -1.72 -4.88 18.50
C LEU A 176 -2.14 -5.91 19.57
N ALA A 177 -1.28 -6.89 19.89
CA ALA A 177 -1.63 -7.98 20.83
C ALA A 177 -1.81 -7.50 22.28
N LYS A 178 -1.16 -6.39 22.66
CA LYS A 178 -1.24 -5.79 23.99
C LYS A 178 -2.13 -4.54 23.95
N ASP A 179 -1.75 -3.50 24.68
CA ASP A 179 -2.48 -2.23 24.74
C ASP A 179 -2.19 -1.30 23.53
N GLY A 180 -1.32 -1.72 22.60
CA GLY A 180 -0.90 -0.94 21.43
C GLY A 180 0.00 0.25 21.76
N ALA A 181 0.70 0.25 22.90
CA ALA A 181 1.68 1.28 23.23
C ALA A 181 2.77 1.42 22.17
N GLU A 182 3.32 0.29 21.71
CA GLU A 182 4.37 0.23 20.69
C GLU A 182 3.91 0.89 19.38
N VAL A 183 2.65 0.67 18.97
CA VAL A 183 2.06 1.31 17.78
C VAL A 183 1.98 2.82 17.96
N ARG A 184 1.51 3.29 19.13
CA ARG A 184 1.41 4.73 19.41
C ARG A 184 2.78 5.40 19.45
N GLU A 185 3.79 4.73 20.00
CA GLU A 185 5.16 5.25 20.08
C GLU A 185 5.73 5.53 18.70
N VAL A 186 5.60 4.57 17.77
CA VAL A 186 6.04 4.73 16.38
C VAL A 186 5.25 5.82 15.65
N LEU A 187 3.92 5.83 15.80
CA LEU A 187 3.09 6.86 15.14
C LEU A 187 3.42 8.27 15.66
N LEU A 188 3.64 8.43 16.97
CA LEU A 188 4.03 9.72 17.56
C LEU A 188 5.44 10.16 17.12
N SER A 189 6.39 9.24 17.01
CA SER A 189 7.75 9.56 16.57
C SER A 189 7.79 10.01 15.10
N GLN A 190 6.85 9.55 14.28
CA GLN A 190 6.63 9.98 12.90
C GLN A 190 5.72 11.21 12.77
N GLY A 191 5.31 11.83 13.88
CA GLY A 191 4.56 13.07 13.85
C GLY A 191 3.04 12.94 13.73
N LEU A 192 2.47 11.74 13.84
CA LEU A 192 1.02 11.57 13.97
C LEU A 192 0.56 12.15 15.32
N GLU A 193 -0.46 12.99 15.31
CA GLU A 193 -1.04 13.53 16.53
C GLU A 193 -2.09 12.57 17.08
N ILE A 194 -2.00 12.22 18.36
CA ILE A 194 -2.94 11.32 19.05
C ILE A 194 -3.59 12.06 20.22
N THR A 195 -4.84 11.71 20.53
CA THR A 195 -5.58 12.24 21.69
C THR A 195 -4.82 12.05 23.00
N ALA A 196 -4.78 13.11 23.81
CA ALA A 196 -4.15 13.10 25.12
C ALA A 196 -4.96 12.27 26.14
N ASP A 197 -6.27 12.11 25.91
CA ASP A 197 -7.21 11.42 26.79
C ASP A 197 -6.93 9.90 26.82
N PRO A 198 -6.50 9.33 27.97
CA PRO A 198 -6.19 7.91 28.08
C PRO A 198 -7.37 6.99 27.75
N ALA A 199 -8.62 7.41 28.03
CA ALA A 199 -9.79 6.61 27.73
C ALA A 199 -10.03 6.46 26.21
N LYS A 200 -9.61 7.48 25.44
CA LYS A 200 -9.79 7.52 23.98
C LYS A 200 -8.62 6.91 23.21
N ARG A 201 -7.43 6.79 23.81
CA ARG A 201 -6.25 6.18 23.16
C ARG A 201 -6.51 4.75 22.65
N ARG A 202 -7.32 3.97 23.36
CA ARG A 202 -7.71 2.62 22.94
C ARG A 202 -8.48 2.61 21.61
N ARG A 203 -9.23 3.69 21.31
CA ARG A 203 -10.01 3.81 20.08
C ARG A 203 -9.15 3.84 18.83
N LEU A 204 -7.89 4.31 18.92
CA LEU A 204 -6.96 4.25 17.79
C LEU A 204 -6.65 2.82 17.37
N VAL A 205 -6.37 1.95 18.35
CA VAL A 205 -6.11 0.52 18.11
C VAL A 205 -7.36 -0.15 17.54
N GLU A 206 -8.53 0.17 18.07
CA GLU A 206 -9.81 -0.34 17.56
C GLU A 206 -10.10 0.13 16.13
N PHE A 207 -9.80 1.39 15.80
CA PHE A 207 -9.91 1.93 14.44
C PHE A 207 -9.01 1.14 13.48
N ILE A 208 -7.72 1.01 13.82
CA ILE A 208 -6.75 0.27 13.00
C ILE A 208 -7.22 -1.17 12.83
N GLN A 209 -7.61 -1.85 13.91
CA GLN A 209 -8.05 -3.24 13.88
C GLN A 209 -9.30 -3.48 13.05
N SER A 210 -10.28 -2.57 13.15
CA SER A 210 -11.58 -2.72 12.49
C SER A 210 -11.58 -2.29 11.03
N ALA A 211 -10.53 -1.61 10.56
CA ALA A 211 -10.41 -1.23 9.16
C ALA A 211 -10.29 -2.46 8.25
N GLU A 212 -11.14 -2.49 7.22
CA GLU A 212 -11.21 -3.55 6.20
C GLU A 212 -10.90 -2.96 4.81
N PRO A 213 -9.64 -2.65 4.50
CA PRO A 213 -9.28 -2.17 3.17
C PRO A 213 -9.48 -3.29 2.13
N ALA A 214 -9.89 -2.90 0.92
CA ALA A 214 -10.06 -3.85 -0.19
C ALA A 214 -8.73 -4.35 -0.76
N GLN A 215 -7.64 -3.62 -0.51
CA GLN A 215 -6.32 -3.87 -1.08
C GLN A 215 -5.47 -4.75 -0.17
N PHE A 216 -4.60 -5.53 -0.79
CA PHE A 216 -3.54 -6.29 -0.12
C PHE A 216 -2.18 -5.77 -0.57
N ALA A 217 -1.23 -5.73 0.36
CA ALA A 217 0.15 -5.42 0.10
C ALA A 217 1.04 -6.58 0.56
N ARG A 218 2.11 -6.83 -0.18
CA ARG A 218 3.11 -7.83 0.18
C ARG A 218 4.27 -7.17 0.88
N CYS A 219 4.61 -7.68 2.05
CA CYS A 219 5.68 -7.14 2.85
C CYS A 219 7.00 -7.84 2.59
N VAL A 220 8.06 -7.03 2.48
CA VAL A 220 9.43 -7.49 2.35
C VAL A 220 10.27 -6.92 3.49
N THR A 221 11.12 -7.76 4.07
CA THR A 221 11.98 -7.39 5.21
C THR A 221 13.33 -6.81 4.79
N ARG A 222 13.60 -6.75 3.47
CA ARG A 222 14.85 -6.26 2.89
C ARG A 222 14.57 -5.38 1.68
N ALA A 223 15.21 -4.22 1.65
CA ALA A 223 15.24 -3.37 0.46
C ALA A 223 16.05 -4.04 -0.67
N GLY A 224 15.78 -3.66 -1.91
CA GLY A 224 16.36 -4.22 -3.12
C GLY A 224 15.32 -4.83 -4.06
N TRP A 225 15.77 -5.66 -4.99
CA TRP A 225 14.90 -6.26 -6.01
C TRP A 225 14.08 -7.43 -5.47
N HIS A 226 12.78 -7.39 -5.81
CA HIS A 226 11.80 -8.44 -5.61
C HIS A 226 11.05 -8.63 -6.93
N GLY A 227 11.42 -9.66 -7.68
CA GLY A 227 10.94 -9.83 -9.06
C GLY A 227 11.43 -8.67 -9.94
N ASP A 228 10.48 -7.97 -10.55
CA ASP A 228 10.69 -6.79 -11.41
C ASP A 228 10.50 -5.46 -10.69
N SER A 229 10.32 -5.49 -9.36
CA SER A 229 10.16 -4.30 -8.52
C SER A 229 11.35 -4.11 -7.60
N PHE A 230 11.87 -2.90 -7.52
CA PHE A 230 12.90 -2.46 -6.60
C PHE A 230 12.27 -1.76 -5.39
N VAL A 231 12.31 -2.42 -4.25
CA VAL A 231 11.71 -1.93 -3.00
C VAL A 231 12.74 -1.13 -2.21
N MET A 232 12.40 0.11 -1.90
CA MET A 232 13.08 0.97 -0.93
C MET A 232 12.19 1.16 0.31
N PRO A 233 12.73 1.68 1.42
CA PRO A 233 11.95 1.84 2.63
C PRO A 233 10.76 2.80 2.51
N ASP A 234 10.91 3.83 1.68
CA ASP A 234 9.94 4.91 1.46
C ASP A 234 9.08 4.68 0.20
N ARG A 235 9.60 3.96 -0.79
CA ARG A 235 8.92 3.76 -2.08
C ARG A 235 9.30 2.44 -2.74
N THR A 236 8.44 1.99 -3.66
CA THR A 236 8.72 0.85 -4.53
C THR A 236 8.72 1.33 -5.98
N ILE A 237 9.76 0.99 -6.74
CA ILE A 237 9.89 1.28 -8.17
C ILE A 237 9.67 -0.02 -8.94
N GLY A 238 8.68 -0.07 -9.82
CA GLY A 238 8.40 -1.26 -10.62
C GLY A 238 7.06 -1.15 -11.31
N PRO A 239 6.71 -2.10 -12.17
CA PRO A 239 5.38 -2.16 -12.78
C PRO A 239 4.33 -2.38 -11.69
N ASP A 240 3.18 -1.71 -11.83
CA ASP A 240 2.02 -1.96 -10.97
C ASP A 240 1.38 -3.30 -11.37
N GLN A 241 1.73 -4.36 -10.64
CA GLN A 241 1.17 -5.69 -10.83
C GLN A 241 -0.09 -5.93 -9.96
N GLY A 242 -0.70 -4.88 -9.41
CA GLY A 242 -1.93 -4.98 -8.61
C GLY A 242 -1.75 -5.46 -7.17
N GLU A 243 -0.53 -5.81 -6.75
CA GLU A 243 -0.16 -6.06 -5.35
C GLU A 243 1.04 -5.20 -4.97
N VAL A 244 0.81 -4.22 -4.09
CA VAL A 244 1.84 -3.26 -3.67
C VAL A 244 2.89 -3.98 -2.82
N LEU A 245 4.16 -3.94 -3.22
CA LEU A 245 5.26 -4.37 -2.37
C LEU A 245 5.64 -3.24 -1.42
N VAL A 246 5.66 -3.53 -0.12
CA VAL A 246 6.00 -2.54 0.91
C VAL A 246 7.11 -3.08 1.79
N PHE A 247 8.09 -2.24 2.07
CA PHE A 247 9.11 -2.55 3.04
C PHE A 247 8.52 -2.57 4.46
N GLN A 248 8.63 -3.69 5.16
CA GLN A 248 8.17 -3.84 6.53
C GLN A 248 9.35 -3.73 7.50
N SER A 249 9.32 -2.71 8.35
CA SER A 249 10.21 -2.55 9.49
C SER A 249 9.41 -2.39 10.78
N ALA A 250 9.92 -3.01 11.86
CA ALA A 250 9.40 -2.82 13.21
C ALA A 250 9.70 -1.40 13.75
N ALA A 251 10.79 -0.79 13.30
CA ALA A 251 11.16 0.60 13.58
C ALA A 251 11.39 1.31 12.24
N PRO A 252 10.43 2.10 11.75
CA PRO A 252 10.61 2.81 10.50
C PRO A 252 11.60 3.97 10.71
N GLY A 253 12.53 4.14 9.78
CA GLY A 253 13.58 5.17 9.85
C GLY A 253 14.98 4.65 10.19
N ASP A 254 15.14 3.36 10.51
CA ASP A 254 16.48 2.73 10.66
C ASP A 254 17.14 2.40 9.31
N HIS A 255 16.83 3.19 8.28
CA HIS A 255 17.23 2.91 6.91
C HIS A 255 18.01 4.11 6.39
N LYS A 256 19.26 3.87 5.99
CA LYS A 256 20.16 4.94 5.50
C LYS A 256 19.90 5.33 4.04
N LEU A 257 18.85 4.78 3.44
CA LEU A 257 18.42 5.16 2.09
C LEU A 257 17.56 6.41 2.20
N GLY A 258 17.81 7.39 1.33
CA GLY A 258 17.06 8.63 1.33
C GLY A 258 17.53 9.59 0.25
N GLU A 259 16.87 10.74 0.17
CA GLU A 259 17.21 11.80 -0.78
C GLU A 259 17.43 13.11 -0.03
N SER A 260 18.46 13.86 -0.42
CA SER A 260 18.75 15.19 0.13
C SER A 260 19.36 16.07 -0.96
N GLY A 261 18.93 17.34 -0.99
CA GLY A 261 19.33 18.29 -2.03
C GLY A 261 18.67 17.97 -3.37
N ASN A 262 19.41 18.12 -4.47
CA ASN A 262 18.92 17.84 -5.82
C ASN A 262 20.02 17.25 -6.71
N LEU A 263 19.60 16.59 -7.79
CA LEU A 263 20.50 15.90 -8.71
C LEU A 263 21.53 16.83 -9.36
N ALA A 264 21.18 18.09 -9.65
CA ALA A 264 22.12 19.04 -10.24
C ALA A 264 23.25 19.38 -9.26
N GLY A 265 22.91 19.64 -8.00
CA GLY A 265 23.87 19.85 -6.93
C GLY A 265 24.75 18.62 -6.69
N TRP A 266 24.17 17.42 -6.68
CA TRP A 266 24.97 16.19 -6.56
C TRP A 266 25.94 16.03 -7.74
N ARG A 267 25.48 16.30 -8.97
CA ARG A 267 26.34 16.22 -10.15
C ARG A 267 27.50 17.20 -10.09
N GLU A 268 27.25 18.44 -9.71
CA GLU A 268 28.25 19.51 -9.62
C GLU A 268 29.24 19.28 -8.47
N GLN A 269 28.75 18.91 -7.28
CA GLN A 269 29.56 18.90 -6.06
C GLN A 269 30.17 17.54 -5.73
N VAL A 270 29.61 16.44 -6.27
CA VAL A 270 30.09 15.06 -6.00
C VAL A 270 30.64 14.42 -7.26
N SER A 271 29.84 14.33 -8.32
CA SER A 271 30.22 13.54 -9.51
C SER A 271 31.29 14.23 -10.37
N ALA A 272 31.19 15.54 -10.60
CA ALA A 272 32.11 16.28 -11.44
C ALA A 272 33.55 16.32 -10.87
N PRO A 273 33.76 16.51 -9.55
CA PRO A 273 35.08 16.39 -8.94
C PRO A 273 35.72 14.99 -9.04
N CYS A 274 34.93 13.95 -9.27
CA CYS A 274 35.46 12.60 -9.48
C CYS A 274 36.12 12.42 -10.86
N ALA A 275 35.84 13.30 -11.82
CA ALA A 275 36.38 13.19 -13.18
C ALA A 275 37.93 13.20 -13.17
N GLY A 276 38.53 12.25 -13.90
CA GLY A 276 39.98 12.05 -13.92
C GLY A 276 40.55 11.31 -12.70
N ASN A 277 39.78 11.10 -11.63
CA ASN A 277 40.21 10.30 -10.48
C ASN A 277 39.73 8.86 -10.63
N THR A 278 40.63 7.97 -11.09
CA THR A 278 40.31 6.56 -11.33
C THR A 278 39.72 5.84 -10.11
N ARG A 279 40.14 6.19 -8.89
CA ARG A 279 39.69 5.52 -7.66
C ARG A 279 38.24 5.89 -7.36
N LEU A 280 37.90 7.17 -7.44
CA LEU A 280 36.53 7.65 -7.19
C LEU A 280 35.58 7.22 -8.32
N ILE A 281 36.05 7.23 -9.57
CA ILE A 281 35.28 6.70 -10.72
C ILE A 281 34.95 5.22 -10.50
N THR A 282 35.92 4.39 -10.12
CA THR A 282 35.67 2.97 -9.82
C THR A 282 34.68 2.82 -8.65
N ALA A 283 34.78 3.68 -7.61
CA ALA A 283 33.90 3.65 -6.45
C ALA A 283 32.44 3.92 -6.85
N LEU A 284 32.21 5.03 -7.55
CA LEU A 284 30.89 5.41 -8.08
C LEU A 284 30.34 4.36 -9.04
N SER A 285 31.18 3.83 -9.93
CA SER A 285 30.77 2.79 -10.88
C SER A 285 30.29 1.53 -10.15
N ALA A 286 30.97 1.13 -9.07
CA ALA A 286 30.57 -0.01 -8.27
C ALA A 286 29.24 0.24 -7.54
N ALA A 287 29.01 1.45 -7.04
CA ALA A 287 27.72 1.85 -6.47
C ALA A 287 26.60 1.71 -7.51
N PHE A 288 26.75 2.31 -8.70
CA PHE A 288 25.74 2.19 -9.75
C PHE A 288 25.55 0.76 -10.27
N ALA A 289 26.60 -0.05 -10.26
CA ALA A 289 26.52 -1.44 -10.70
C ALA A 289 25.72 -2.33 -9.74
N ALA A 290 25.72 -2.04 -8.43
CA ALA A 290 25.10 -2.91 -7.43
C ALA A 290 23.60 -3.24 -7.71
N PRO A 291 22.70 -2.28 -8.02
CA PRO A 291 21.33 -2.62 -8.41
C PRO A 291 21.26 -3.34 -9.76
N CYS A 292 22.23 -3.17 -10.66
CA CYS A 292 22.21 -3.83 -11.96
C CYS A 292 22.60 -5.33 -11.90
N LEU A 293 23.24 -5.77 -10.82
CA LEU A 293 23.71 -7.16 -10.68
C LEU A 293 22.57 -8.17 -10.79
N GLN A 294 21.45 -7.91 -10.10
CA GLN A 294 20.30 -8.82 -10.13
C GLN A 294 19.62 -8.84 -11.49
N LEU A 295 19.56 -7.70 -12.18
CA LEU A 295 18.99 -7.60 -13.54
C LEU A 295 19.83 -8.34 -14.58
N THR A 296 21.14 -8.42 -14.36
CA THR A 296 22.08 -9.07 -15.28
C THR A 296 22.37 -10.53 -14.91
N GLY A 297 21.86 -11.01 -13.77
CA GLY A 297 22.16 -12.35 -13.25
C GLY A 297 23.63 -12.55 -12.89
N LEU A 298 24.38 -11.47 -12.67
CA LEU A 298 25.79 -11.51 -12.32
C LEU A 298 25.97 -11.62 -10.80
N GLU A 299 27.04 -12.29 -10.38
CA GLU A 299 27.42 -12.34 -8.98
C GLU A 299 27.94 -10.99 -8.49
N GLY A 300 27.67 -10.69 -7.23
CA GLY A 300 28.18 -9.49 -6.57
C GLY A 300 29.63 -9.60 -6.12
N GLY A 301 30.16 -8.48 -5.65
CA GLY A 301 31.52 -8.40 -5.12
C GLY A 301 31.71 -7.14 -4.27
N GLY A 302 32.91 -7.01 -3.68
CA GLY A 302 33.27 -5.86 -2.87
C GLY A 302 34.57 -5.22 -3.34
N LEU A 303 34.68 -3.91 -3.17
CA LEU A 303 35.92 -3.16 -3.36
C LEU A 303 36.51 -2.77 -2.01
N HIS A 304 37.79 -3.03 -1.82
CA HIS A 304 38.52 -2.63 -0.62
C HIS A 304 39.62 -1.64 -0.98
N TYR A 305 39.42 -0.37 -0.64
CA TYR A 305 40.43 0.67 -0.79
C TYR A 305 41.48 0.55 0.32
N ARG A 306 42.67 0.05 -0.04
CA ARG A 306 43.81 -0.06 0.88
C ARG A 306 44.83 1.06 0.64
N GLY A 307 45.23 1.74 1.71
CA GLY A 307 46.27 2.75 1.66
C GLY A 307 46.53 3.41 3.02
N PRO A 308 47.61 4.21 3.14
CA PRO A 308 47.95 4.96 4.36
C PRO A 308 46.81 5.86 4.85
N SER A 309 46.88 6.34 6.09
CA SER A 309 45.91 7.34 6.58
C SER A 309 45.91 8.59 5.70
N SER A 310 44.78 9.30 5.67
CA SER A 310 44.61 10.57 4.94
C SER A 310 44.78 10.50 3.41
N CYS A 311 44.62 9.33 2.80
CA CYS A 311 44.68 9.15 1.33
C CYS A 311 43.31 9.15 0.64
N GLY A 312 42.25 9.67 1.28
CA GLY A 312 40.91 9.80 0.68
C GLY A 312 40.01 8.55 0.71
N LYS A 313 40.33 7.53 1.53
CA LYS A 313 39.48 6.32 1.68
C LYS A 313 38.06 6.65 2.16
N SER A 314 37.95 7.38 3.27
CA SER A 314 36.65 7.79 3.82
C SER A 314 35.90 8.74 2.89
N THR A 315 36.62 9.54 2.10
CA THR A 315 36.01 10.36 1.04
C THR A 315 35.39 9.48 -0.04
N ALA A 316 36.08 8.41 -0.47
CA ALA A 316 35.52 7.46 -1.44
C ALA A 316 34.27 6.75 -0.89
N GLU A 317 34.27 6.37 0.40
CA GLU A 317 33.10 5.79 1.07
C GLU A 317 31.92 6.77 1.12
N ALA A 318 32.17 8.03 1.47
CA ALA A 318 31.13 9.07 1.49
C ALA A 318 30.55 9.35 0.09
N VAL A 319 31.42 9.38 -0.94
CA VAL A 319 31.00 9.53 -2.34
C VAL A 319 30.10 8.35 -2.76
N VAL A 320 30.45 7.12 -2.40
CA VAL A 320 29.62 5.93 -2.68
C VAL A 320 28.30 5.97 -1.92
N ALA A 321 28.32 6.30 -0.63
CA ALA A 321 27.11 6.40 0.19
C ALA A 321 26.13 7.44 -0.38
N SER A 322 26.65 8.56 -0.90
CA SER A 322 25.85 9.63 -1.49
C SER A 322 25.00 9.23 -2.71
N VAL A 323 25.27 8.07 -3.33
CA VAL A 323 24.44 7.51 -4.40
C VAL A 323 23.08 7.04 -3.88
N TYR A 324 23.02 6.64 -2.61
CA TYR A 324 21.87 5.96 -2.02
C TYR A 324 21.19 6.74 -0.90
N GLY A 325 21.89 7.71 -0.31
CA GLY A 325 21.40 8.42 0.85
C GLY A 325 22.28 9.61 1.22
N PRO A 326 21.78 10.51 2.08
CA PRO A 326 22.63 11.51 2.72
C PRO A 326 23.75 10.80 3.50
N ALA A 327 24.99 11.29 3.32
CA ALA A 327 26.18 10.80 4.01
C ALA A 327 26.26 11.34 5.45
#